data_AF-A0A183FTF4-F1
#
_entry.id   AF-A0A183FTF4-F1
#
_cell.length_a   1.000
_cell.length_b   1.000
_cell.length_c   1.000
_cell.angle_alpha   90.00
_cell.angle_beta   90.00
_cell.angle_gamma   90.00
#
_symmetry.space_group_name_H-M   'P 1'
#
loop_
_entity.id
_entity.type
_entity.pdbx_description
1 polymer ?
#
loop_
_entity_poly.entity_id
_entity_poly.type
_entity_poly.pdbx_seq_one_letter_code
_entity_poly.pdbx_strand_id
1 'polypeptide(L)' 'MMLGRVVLRMFRLFQAPKKAKLAETSHVLQKVCHYFTYKAHYSSSANEIPEFKIAPNTALELLMAANFLDI' A
#
# COMPACT_ATOMS: atom_id res chain seq x y z
N MET A 1 12.75 -12.29 1.73
CA MET A 1 11.61 -12.51 0.81
C MET A 1 10.26 -12.12 1.46
N MET A 2 10.14 -10.93 2.06
CA MET A 2 8.90 -10.46 2.70
C MET A 2 7.83 -9.96 1.70
N LEU A 3 8.24 -9.43 0.53
CA LEU A 3 7.34 -8.94 -0.51
C LEU A 3 6.33 -10.00 -0.99
N GLY A 4 6.77 -11.26 -1.17
CA GLY A 4 5.91 -12.32 -1.70
C GLY A 4 4.71 -12.64 -0.81
N ARG A 5 4.84 -12.56 0.52
CA ARG A 5 3.74 -12.85 1.45
C ARG A 5 2.74 -11.71 1.53
N VAL A 6 3.20 -10.47 1.42
CA VAL A 6 2.35 -9.27 1.43
C VAL A 6 1.53 -9.19 0.15
N VAL A 7 2.16 -9.45 -1.02
CA VAL A 7 1.45 -9.53 -2.30
C VAL A 7 0.43 -10.68 -2.28
N LEU A 8 0.77 -11.85 -1.73
CA LEU A 8 -0.16 -12.96 -1.61
C LEU A 8 -1.32 -12.68 -0.63
N ARG A 9 -1.10 -11.87 0.43
CA ARG A 9 -2.16 -11.41 1.34
C ARG A 9 -3.07 -10.39 0.67
N MET A 10 -2.52 -9.44 -0.09
CA MET A 10 -3.30 -8.51 -0.92
C MET A 10 -4.09 -9.25 -2.00
N PHE A 11 -3.51 -10.25 -2.63
CA PHE A 11 -4.19 -11.07 -3.63
C PHE A 11 -5.30 -11.94 -3.01
N ARG A 12 -5.10 -12.45 -1.79
CA ARG A 12 -6.16 -13.14 -1.01
C ARG A 12 -7.29 -12.19 -0.58
N LEU A 13 -6.98 -10.93 -0.25
CA LEU A 13 -8.00 -9.91 0.01
C LEU A 13 -8.77 -9.54 -1.27
N PHE A 14 -8.13 -9.63 -2.44
CA PHE A 14 -8.74 -9.39 -3.75
C PHE A 14 -9.65 -10.55 -4.23
N GLN A 15 -9.37 -11.80 -3.82
CA GLN A 15 -10.19 -12.97 -4.17
C GLN A 15 -11.37 -13.21 -3.22
N ALA A 16 -11.46 -12.52 -2.08
CA ALA A 16 -12.63 -12.59 -1.21
C ALA A 16 -13.86 -11.94 -1.91
N PRO A 17 -15.07 -12.52 -1.79
CA PRO A 17 -16.25 -12.05 -2.51
C PRO A 17 -16.74 -10.70 -1.94
N LYS A 18 -16.09 -9.60 -2.31
CA LYS A 18 -16.45 -8.22 -1.96
C LYS A 18 -16.24 -7.28 -3.16
N LYS A 19 -16.67 -7.70 -4.35
CA LYS A 19 -16.59 -6.90 -5.59
C LYS A 19 -17.29 -5.53 -5.51
N ALA A 20 -18.18 -5.31 -4.55
CA ALA A 20 -18.93 -4.06 -4.40
C ALA A 20 -18.32 -3.01 -3.45
N LYS A 21 -17.32 -3.36 -2.62
CA LYS A 21 -16.71 -2.41 -1.65
C LYS A 21 -15.37 -1.82 -2.13
N LEU A 22 -14.86 -2.29 -3.28
CA LEU A 22 -13.50 -1.99 -3.77
C LEU A 22 -13.38 -0.72 -4.60
N ALA A 23 -14.49 -0.17 -5.12
CA ALA A 23 -14.46 1.03 -5.95
C ALA A 23 -13.97 2.26 -5.17
N GLU A 24 -14.46 2.42 -3.93
CA GLU A 24 -14.02 3.50 -3.02
C GLU A 24 -12.61 3.25 -2.48
N THR A 25 -12.22 1.99 -2.19
CA THR A 25 -10.89 1.68 -1.62
C THR A 25 -9.78 1.52 -2.67
N SER A 26 -10.10 1.66 -3.96
CA SER A 26 -9.15 1.50 -5.07
C SER A 26 -7.97 2.47 -4.95
N HIS A 27 -8.24 3.72 -4.58
CA HIS A 27 -7.23 4.77 -4.49
C HIS A 27 -6.26 4.56 -3.31
N VAL A 28 -6.76 4.10 -2.16
CA VAL A 28 -5.93 3.72 -1.00
C VAL A 28 -5.05 2.54 -1.35
N LEU A 29 -5.63 1.49 -1.94
CA LEU A 29 -4.90 0.27 -2.29
C LEU A 29 -3.80 0.55 -3.31
N GLN A 30 -4.09 1.36 -4.33
CA GLN A 30 -3.11 1.80 -5.31
C GLN A 30 -1.94 2.53 -4.64
N LYS A 31 -2.24 3.38 -3.66
CA LYS A 31 -1.22 4.17 -2.97
C LYS A 31 -0.37 3.32 -2.02
N VAL A 32 -0.95 2.31 -1.38
CA VAL A 32 -0.21 1.30 -0.60
C VAL A 32 0.72 0.47 -1.50
N CYS A 33 0.26 0.04 -2.67
CA CYS A 33 1.12 -0.62 -3.65
C CYS A 33 2.28 0.29 -4.09
N HIS A 34 2.00 1.57 -4.34
CA HIS A 34 3.03 2.58 -4.63
C HIS A 34 4.07 2.69 -3.52
N TYR A 35 3.64 2.68 -2.26
CA TYR A 35 4.52 2.71 -1.10
C TYR A 35 5.42 1.47 -1.04
N PHE A 36 4.92 0.27 -1.36
CA PHE A 36 5.77 -0.93 -1.38
C PHE A 36 6.87 -0.83 -2.44
N THR A 37 6.55 -0.32 -3.64
CA THR A 37 7.56 -0.10 -4.69
C THR A 37 8.56 0.96 -4.26
N TYR A 38 8.08 2.09 -3.72
CA TYR A 38 8.93 3.15 -3.19
C TYR A 38 9.87 2.63 -2.10
N LYS A 39 9.35 1.91 -1.10
CA LYS A 39 10.13 1.29 -0.03
C LYS A 39 11.13 0.30 -0.60
N ALA A 40 10.74 -0.60 -1.51
CA ALA A 40 11.67 -1.56 -2.10
C ALA A 40 12.81 -0.88 -2.88
N HIS A 41 12.50 0.19 -3.61
CA HIS A 41 13.48 0.94 -4.40
C HIS A 41 14.45 1.74 -3.52
N TYR A 42 13.96 2.37 -2.44
CA TYR A 42 14.77 3.27 -1.62
C TYR A 42 15.27 2.66 -0.30
N SER A 43 14.84 1.46 0.10
CA SER A 43 15.23 0.83 1.39
C SER A 43 16.73 0.56 1.53
N SER A 44 17.49 0.52 0.43
CA SER A 44 18.95 0.33 0.44
C SER A 44 19.66 1.38 -0.42
N SER A 45 18.96 2.47 -0.77
CA SER A 45 19.52 3.53 -1.61
C SER A 45 20.44 4.41 -0.77
N ALA A 46 21.67 4.64 -1.25
CA ALA A 46 22.58 5.66 -0.73
C ALA A 46 22.35 7.05 -1.36
N ASN A 47 21.48 7.12 -2.38
CA ASN A 47 21.08 8.37 -3.04
C ASN A 47 19.97 9.07 -2.27
N GLU A 48 19.79 10.37 -2.55
CA GLU A 48 18.73 11.20 -2.00
C GLU A 48 17.35 10.54 -2.18
N ILE A 49 16.61 10.46 -1.07
CA ILE A 49 15.31 9.79 -0.99
C ILE A 49 14.22 10.85 -1.22
N PRO A 50 13.46 10.78 -2.32
CA PRO A 50 12.44 11.79 -2.62
C PRO A 50 11.21 11.64 -1.74
N GLU A 51 10.53 12.73 -1.42
CA GLU A 51 9.34 12.69 -0.56
C GLU A 51 8.19 11.86 -1.17
N PHE A 52 7.63 10.94 -0.37
CA PHE A 52 6.43 10.19 -0.76
C PHE A 52 5.17 11.03 -0.53
N LYS A 53 4.71 11.72 -1.57
CA LYS A 53 3.55 12.62 -1.49
C LYS A 53 2.25 11.87 -1.20
N ILE A 54 1.58 12.26 -0.11
CA ILE A 54 0.26 11.77 0.31
C ILE A 54 -0.71 12.97 0.32
N ALA A 55 -1.85 12.83 -0.36
CA ALA A 55 -2.88 13.85 -0.32
C ALA A 55 -3.56 13.87 1.06
N PRO A 56 -3.88 15.05 1.64
CA PRO A 56 -4.50 15.14 2.96
C PRO A 56 -5.77 14.30 3.08
N ASN A 57 -6.55 14.29 2.00
CA ASN A 57 -7.85 13.63 1.87
C ASN A 57 -7.74 12.11 2.04
N THR A 58 -6.60 11.52 1.66
CA THR A 58 -6.36 10.07 1.70
C THR A 58 -5.50 9.66 2.91
N ALA A 59 -4.93 10.61 3.66
CA ALA A 59 -3.98 10.33 4.73
C ALA A 59 -4.56 9.46 5.84
N LEU A 60 -5.81 9.73 6.26
CA LEU A 60 -6.48 8.95 7.30
C LEU A 60 -6.78 7.51 6.86
N GLU A 61 -7.26 7.33 5.63
CA GLU A 61 -7.53 6.01 5.08
C GLU A 61 -6.23 5.21 4.91
N LEU A 62 -5.16 5.87 4.47
CA LEU A 62 -3.84 5.25 4.36
C LEU A 62 -3.28 4.85 5.73
N LEU A 63 -3.49 5.66 6.76
CA LEU A 63 -3.07 5.37 8.14
C LEU A 63 -3.80 4.14 8.68
N MET A 64 -5.12 4.08 8.50
CA MET A 64 -5.91 2.90 8.89
C MET A 64 -5.47 1.65 8.14
N ALA A 65 -5.17 1.78 6.84
CA ALA A 65 -4.65 0.68 6.04
C ALA A 65 -3.26 0.24 6.49
N ALA A 66 -2.36 1.18 6.80
CA ALA A 66 -1.01 0.88 7.30
C ALA A 66 -1.08 0.14 8.64
N ASN A 67 -1.91 0.62 9.57
CA ASN A 67 -2.16 -0.04 10.85
C ASN A 67 -2.76 -1.45 10.67
N PHE A 68 -3.67 -1.64 9.71
CA PHE A 68 -4.22 -2.96 9.40
C PHE A 68 -3.20 -3.92 8.77
N LEU A 69 -2.23 -3.39 8.02
CA LEU A 69 -1.22 -4.17 7.32
C LEU A 69 0.04 -4.43 8.17
N ASP A 70 0.16 -3.83 9.35
CA ASP A 70 1.35 -3.84 10.21
C ASP A 70 2.64 -3.46 9.44
N ILE A 71 2.64 -2.30 8.75
CA ILE A 71 3.76 -1.82 7.91
C ILE A 71 4.37 -0.49 8.33
#